data_AF-A0A7K3J2I8-F1
#
_entry.id   AF-A0A7K3J2I8-F1
#
_cell.length_a   1.000
_cell.length_b   1.000
_cell.length_c   1.000
_cell.angle_alpha   90.00
_cell.angle_beta   90.00
_cell.angle_gamma   90.00
#
_symmetry.space_group_name_H-M   'P 1'
#
loop_
_entity.id
_entity.type
_entity.pdbx_description
1 polymer ?
#
loop_
_entity_poly.entity_id
_entity_poly.type
_entity_poly.pdbx_seq_one_letter_code
_entity_poly.pdbx_strand_id
1 'polypeptide(L)'
;MYVMVKPDLFAHKLCALLDRNVFTNRDIFDIYYFLKQRTPVNENIIRQRMGIALTDYLDMCIDKIESKKSNSLLNGLGEFVDTDLKEYVRTKLKKETIQLLKAYREFPILK
;
A
#
# COMPACT_ATOMS: atom_id res chain seq x y z
N MET A 1 -14.78 -22.02 6.85
CA MET A 1 -14.17 -21.09 5.89
C MET A 1 -13.92 -19.78 6.64
N TYR A 2 -12.68 -19.51 7.08
CA TYR A 2 -12.38 -18.26 7.78
C TYR A 2 -12.35 -17.14 6.73
N VAL A 3 -13.39 -16.30 6.73
CA VAL A 3 -13.38 -15.07 5.93
C VAL A 3 -12.44 -14.11 6.64
N MET A 4 -11.29 -13.80 6.02
CA MET A 4 -10.39 -12.78 6.53
C MET A 4 -11.13 -11.46 6.69
N VAL A 5 -10.99 -10.80 7.84
CA VAL A 5 -11.56 -9.46 8.01
C VAL A 5 -10.72 -8.43 7.24
N LYS A 6 -11.34 -7.32 6.81
CA LYS A 6 -10.66 -6.27 6.04
C LYS A 6 -9.34 -5.79 6.68
N PRO A 7 -9.24 -5.65 8.02
CA PRO A 7 -7.99 -5.22 8.67
C PRO A 7 -6.85 -6.20 8.57
N ASP A 8 -7.16 -7.49 8.59
CA ASP A 8 -6.15 -8.54 8.41
C ASP A 8 -5.69 -8.58 6.97
N LEU A 9 -6.63 -8.44 6.03
CA LEU A 9 -6.33 -8.37 4.60
C LEU A 9 -5.40 -7.19 4.28
N PHE A 10 -5.66 -6.02 4.88
CA PHE A 10 -4.82 -4.84 4.70
C PHE A 10 -3.41 -5.07 5.25
N ALA A 11 -3.28 -5.67 6.43
CA ALA A 11 -1.98 -6.03 7.01
C ALA A 11 -1.18 -7.00 6.12
N HIS A 12 -1.83 -8.03 5.57
CA HIS A 12 -1.19 -8.97 4.64
C HIS A 12 -0.76 -8.31 3.32
N LYS A 13 -1.57 -7.37 2.80
CA LYS A 13 -1.25 -6.58 1.60
C LYS A 13 -0.04 -5.68 1.85
N LEU A 14 0.01 -5.01 2.99
CA LEU A 14 1.16 -4.23 3.42
C LEU A 14 2.42 -5.10 3.47
N CYS A 15 2.37 -6.24 4.15
CA CYS A 15 3.50 -7.18 4.21
C CYS A 15 3.98 -7.61 2.82
N ALA A 16 3.05 -7.96 1.92
CA ALA A 16 3.38 -8.41 0.57
C ALA A 16 4.15 -7.37 -0.27
N LEU A 17 4.04 -6.08 0.07
CA LEU A 17 4.74 -4.99 -0.62
C LEU A 17 6.27 -5.10 -0.51
N LEU A 18 6.78 -5.44 0.68
CA LEU A 18 8.22 -5.54 0.94
C LEU A 18 8.74 -6.98 0.90
N ASP A 19 7.85 -7.97 1.10
CA ASP A 19 8.18 -9.41 1.10
C ASP A 19 8.51 -9.94 -0.31
N ARG A 20 7.98 -9.31 -1.37
CA ARG A 20 8.20 -9.75 -2.76
C ARG A 20 9.48 -9.16 -3.36
N ASN A 21 10.26 -10.03 -4.00
CA ASN A 21 11.42 -9.64 -4.81
C ASN A 21 11.01 -8.78 -6.04
N VAL A 22 9.78 -8.97 -6.53
CA VAL A 22 9.18 -8.18 -7.62
C VAL A 22 8.10 -7.27 -7.06
N PHE A 23 8.43 -6.00 -6.91
CA PHE A 23 7.50 -4.95 -6.52
C PHE A 23 6.58 -4.60 -7.71
N THR A 24 5.29 -4.96 -7.61
CA THR A 24 4.29 -4.71 -8.65
C THR A 24 3.45 -3.47 -8.36
N ASN A 25 2.99 -2.80 -9.42
CA ASN A 25 2.21 -1.57 -9.29
C ASN A 25 0.81 -1.81 -8.70
N ARG A 26 0.29 -3.04 -8.85
CA ARG A 26 -0.99 -3.45 -8.25
C ARG A 26 -0.92 -3.40 -6.72
N ASP A 27 0.21 -3.79 -6.12
CA ASP A 27 0.37 -3.74 -4.67
C ASP A 27 0.30 -2.29 -4.14
N ILE A 28 0.85 -1.30 -4.86
CA ILE A 28 0.69 0.14 -4.52
C ILE A 28 -0.79 0.52 -4.57
N PHE A 29 -1.48 0.16 -5.65
CA PHE A 29 -2.88 0.53 -5.85
C PHE A 29 -3.79 -0.09 -4.78
N ASP A 30 -3.55 -1.36 -4.41
CA ASP A 30 -4.25 -2.02 -3.31
C ASP A 30 -4.06 -1.24 -2.00
N ILE A 31 -2.82 -0.88 -1.64
CA ILE A 31 -2.53 -0.11 -0.42
C ILE A 31 -3.22 1.26 -0.45
N TYR A 32 -3.09 1.99 -1.57
CA TYR A 32 -3.77 3.25 -1.78
C TYR A 32 -5.28 3.12 -1.56
N TYR A 33 -5.89 2.09 -2.11
CA TYR A 33 -7.31 1.83 -2.00
C TYR A 33 -7.73 1.60 -0.53
N PHE A 34 -7.02 0.76 0.21
CA PHE A 34 -7.30 0.52 1.63
C PHE A 34 -7.12 1.78 2.50
N LEU A 35 -6.05 2.54 2.24
CA LEU A 35 -5.78 3.81 2.92
C LEU A 35 -6.87 4.85 2.63
N LYS A 36 -7.29 4.96 1.37
CA LYS A 36 -8.37 5.86 0.96
C LYS A 36 -9.70 5.51 1.61
N GLN A 37 -9.96 4.22 1.81
CA GLN A 37 -11.13 3.75 2.57
C GLN A 37 -11.01 3.92 4.08
N ARG A 38 -9.89 4.44 4.60
CA ARG A 38 -9.61 4.55 6.04
C ARG A 38 -9.79 3.20 6.75
N THR A 39 -9.37 2.13 6.07
CA THR A 39 -9.52 0.77 6.61
C THR A 39 -8.61 0.63 7.84
N PRO A 40 -9.10 0.08 8.96
CA PRO A 40 -8.24 -0.23 10.07
C PRO A 40 -7.20 -1.27 9.66
N VAL A 41 -5.99 -1.22 10.21
CA VAL A 41 -4.94 -2.23 10.00
C VAL A 41 -4.76 -3.05 11.26
N ASN A 42 -4.54 -4.35 11.11
CA ASN A 42 -4.11 -5.19 12.22
C ASN A 42 -2.58 -5.15 12.35
N GLU A 43 -2.06 -4.32 13.26
CA GLU A 43 -0.62 -4.19 13.49
C GLU A 43 0.03 -5.49 13.98
N ASN A 44 -0.72 -6.36 14.67
CA ASN A 44 -0.18 -7.61 15.21
C ASN A 44 0.33 -8.51 14.09
N ILE A 45 -0.36 -8.55 12.95
CA ILE A 45 0.07 -9.35 11.78
C ILE A 45 1.36 -8.80 11.20
N ILE A 46 1.48 -7.48 11.07
CA ILE A 46 2.70 -6.83 10.56
C ILE A 46 3.86 -7.09 11.52
N ARG A 47 3.64 -6.92 12.81
CA ARG A 47 4.65 -7.16 13.84
C ARG A 47 5.07 -8.63 13.91
N GLN A 48 4.13 -9.57 13.82
CA GLN A 48 4.43 -11.00 13.81
C GLN A 48 5.19 -11.44 12.56
N ARG A 49 4.85 -10.89 11.39
CA ARG A 49 5.43 -11.31 10.11
C ARG A 49 6.75 -10.61 9.80
N MET A 50 6.84 -9.32 10.09
CA MET A 50 7.99 -8.47 9.74
C MET A 50 8.93 -8.24 10.94
N GLY A 51 8.48 -8.52 12.17
CA GLY A 51 9.29 -8.33 13.38
C GLY A 51 9.50 -6.87 13.79
N ILE A 52 8.84 -5.92 13.13
CA ILE A 52 9.01 -4.48 13.35
C ILE A 52 7.67 -3.78 13.65
N ALA A 53 7.74 -2.57 14.21
CA ALA A 53 6.56 -1.77 14.50
C ALA A 53 5.87 -1.31 13.21
N LEU A 54 4.55 -1.11 13.27
CA LEU A 54 3.76 -0.62 12.14
C LEU A 54 4.32 0.70 11.57
N THR A 55 4.70 1.63 12.44
CA THR A 55 5.25 2.94 12.03
C THR A 55 6.54 2.79 11.22
N ASP A 56 7.49 1.97 11.71
CA ASP A 56 8.72 1.62 10.99
C ASP A 56 8.42 0.95 9.65
N TYR A 57 7.45 0.03 9.65
CA TYR A 57 7.02 -0.66 8.44
C TYR A 57 6.46 0.31 7.40
N LEU A 58 5.65 1.29 7.83
CA LEU A 58 5.09 2.32 6.97
C LEU A 58 6.19 3.22 6.41
N ASP A 59 7.21 3.58 7.18
CA ASP A 59 8.37 4.32 6.68
C ASP A 59 9.12 3.55 5.59
N MET A 60 9.38 2.27 5.81
CA MET A 60 10.00 1.41 4.78
C MET A 60 9.14 1.33 3.52
N CYS A 61 7.81 1.27 3.66
CA CYS A 61 6.89 1.28 2.52
C CYS A 61 6.96 2.62 1.75
N ILE A 62 7.00 3.75 2.48
CA ILE A 62 7.12 5.08 1.88
C ILE A 62 8.43 5.18 1.10
N ASP A 63 9.56 4.79 1.68
CA ASP A 63 10.87 4.83 1.03
C ASP A 63 10.90 3.95 -0.23
N LYS A 64 10.35 2.74 -0.15
CA LYS A 64 10.25 1.83 -1.31
C LYS A 64 9.43 2.43 -2.45
N ILE A 65 8.29 3.05 -2.15
CA ILE A 65 7.43 3.70 -3.13
C ILE A 65 8.13 4.95 -3.69
N GLU A 66 8.82 5.72 -2.86
CA GLU A 66 9.54 6.93 -3.24
C GLU A 66 10.72 6.62 -4.18
N SER A 67 11.44 5.52 -3.94
CA SER A 67 12.54 5.03 -4.78
C SER A 67 12.06 4.55 -6.18
N LYS A 68 10.78 4.17 -6.34
CA LYS A 68 10.23 3.69 -7.62
C LYS A 68 10.02 4.84 -8.62
N LYS A 69 10.50 4.69 -9.86
CA LYS A 69 10.24 5.67 -10.94
C LYS A 69 8.77 5.65 -11.39
N SER A 70 8.14 6.83 -11.47
CA SER A 70 6.73 7.03 -11.83
C SER A 70 6.35 6.41 -13.20
N ASN A 71 7.29 6.36 -14.14
CA ASN A 71 7.05 5.82 -15.48
C ASN A 71 6.74 4.31 -15.53
N SER A 72 7.04 3.55 -14.47
CA SER A 72 6.79 2.11 -14.45
C SER A 72 5.42 1.74 -13.89
N LEU A 73 4.71 2.68 -13.23
CA LEU A 73 3.46 2.42 -12.49
C LEU A 73 2.29 1.91 -13.34
N LEU A 74 2.29 2.19 -14.65
CA LEU A 74 1.23 1.76 -15.56
C LEU A 74 1.37 0.31 -16.02
N ASN A 75 2.57 -0.28 -15.99
CA ASN A 75 2.78 -1.64 -16.46
C ASN A 75 2.03 -2.63 -15.54
N GLY A 76 1.03 -3.33 -16.09
CA GLY A 76 0.17 -4.28 -15.38
C GLY A 76 -1.09 -3.69 -14.73
N LEU A 77 -1.20 -2.36 -14.59
CA LEU A 77 -2.45 -1.70 -14.20
C LEU A 77 -3.22 -1.18 -15.41
N GLY A 78 -2.51 -0.71 -16.44
CA GLY A 78 -3.08 -0.06 -17.63
C GLY A 78 -4.06 -0.92 -18.44
N GLU A 79 -4.09 -2.23 -18.23
CA GLU A 79 -5.07 -3.14 -18.84
C GLU A 79 -6.41 -3.15 -18.11
N PHE A 80 -6.45 -2.69 -16.84
CA PHE A 80 -7.62 -2.72 -15.97
C PHE A 80 -8.19 -1.34 -15.67
N VAL A 81 -7.60 -0.27 -16.21
CA VAL A 81 -7.99 1.12 -15.91
C VAL A 81 -8.20 1.96 -17.17
N ASP A 82 -9.25 2.77 -17.18
CA ASP A 82 -9.56 3.73 -18.24
C ASP A 82 -8.46 4.77 -18.47
N THR A 83 -8.42 5.36 -19.66
CA THR A 83 -7.40 6.33 -20.09
C THR A 83 -7.22 7.50 -19.12
N ASP A 84 -8.33 7.99 -18.55
CA ASP A 84 -8.33 9.08 -17.55
C ASP A 84 -7.65 8.65 -16.23
N LEU A 85 -7.95 7.43 -15.79
CA LEU A 85 -7.36 6.86 -14.59
C LEU A 85 -5.89 6.47 -14.82
N LYS A 86 -5.47 6.17 -16.05
CA LYS A 86 -4.06 5.89 -16.38
C LYS A 86 -3.17 7.11 -16.12
N GLU A 87 -3.59 8.30 -16.56
CA GLU A 87 -2.84 9.53 -16.29
C GLU A 87 -2.77 9.81 -14.79
N TYR A 88 -3.88 9.57 -14.08
CA TYR A 88 -3.95 9.68 -12.63
C TYR A 88 -2.99 8.72 -11.92
N VAL A 89 -2.95 7.45 -12.33
CA VAL A 89 -2.02 6.44 -11.79
C VAL A 89 -0.56 6.83 -12.06
N ARG A 90 -0.27 7.38 -13.23
CA ARG A 90 1.09 7.74 -13.64
C ARG A 90 1.65 8.94 -12.88
N THR A 91 0.80 9.92 -12.57
CA THR A 91 1.24 11.23 -12.06
C THR A 91 0.86 11.49 -10.61
N LYS A 92 -0.34 11.06 -10.17
CA LYS A 92 -0.90 11.40 -8.85
C LYS A 92 -0.87 10.25 -7.85
N LEU A 93 -1.11 8.99 -8.28
CA LEU A 93 -1.24 7.85 -7.36
C LEU A 93 -0.05 7.71 -6.42
N LYS A 94 1.18 7.78 -6.93
CA LYS A 94 2.39 7.70 -6.09
C LYS A 94 2.39 8.78 -5.01
N LYS A 95 2.17 10.04 -5.40
CA LYS A 95 2.20 11.19 -4.50
C LYS A 95 1.11 11.08 -3.44
N GLU A 96 -0.11 10.74 -3.84
CA GLU A 96 -1.22 10.54 -2.91
C GLU A 96 -1.00 9.35 -1.99
N THR A 97 -0.46 8.23 -2.48
CA THR A 97 -0.17 7.05 -1.64
C THR A 97 0.84 7.40 -0.56
N ILE A 98 1.90 8.14 -0.90
CA ILE A 98 2.88 8.62 0.09
C ILE A 98 2.22 9.55 1.10
N GLN A 99 1.38 10.49 0.66
CA GLN A 99 0.67 11.40 1.57
C GLN A 99 -0.28 10.66 2.52
N LEU A 100 -1.02 9.68 2.00
CA LEU A 100 -1.92 8.85 2.80
C LEU A 100 -1.15 7.97 3.78
N LEU A 101 -0.02 7.39 3.37
CA LEU A 101 0.85 6.61 4.27
C LEU A 101 1.42 7.48 5.39
N LYS A 102 1.86 8.71 5.09
CA LYS A 102 2.33 9.67 6.11
C LYS A 102 1.21 10.03 7.09
N ALA A 103 0.03 10.36 6.58
CA ALA A 103 -1.12 10.66 7.43
C ALA A 103 -1.52 9.45 8.29
N TYR A 104 -1.46 8.24 7.75
CA TYR A 104 -1.78 7.01 8.47
C TYR A 104 -0.68 6.63 9.48
N ARG A 105 0.58 7.00 9.23
CA ARG A 105 1.67 6.87 10.20
C ARG A 105 1.44 7.77 11.41
N GLU A 106 0.99 9.00 11.18
CA GLU A 106 0.66 9.95 12.27
C GLU A 106 -0.63 9.60 12.99
N PHE A 107 -1.64 9.12 12.26
CA PHE A 107 -2.96 8.76 12.78
C PHE A 107 -3.33 7.32 12.37
N PRO A 108 -2.68 6.30 12.95
CA PRO A 108 -2.96 4.91 12.60
C PRO A 108 -4.35 4.50 13.07
N ILE A 109 -5.14 3.96 12.16
CA ILE A 109 -6.45 3.39 12.46
C ILE A 109 -6.25 1.92 12.78
N LEU A 110 -6.27 1.57 14.07
CA LEU A 110 -6.00 0.21 14.53
C LEU A 110 -7.33 -0.51 14.80
N LYS A 111 -7.34 -1.84 14.58
CA LYS A 111 -8.45 -2.73 14.99
C LYS A 111 -8.18 -3.29 16.37
#